data_AF-A0A5J5BGQ9-F1
#
_entry.id   AF-A0A5J5BGQ9-F1
#
_cell.length_a   1.000
_cell.length_b   1.000
_cell.length_c   1.000
_cell.angle_alpha   90.00
_cell.angle_beta   90.00
_cell.angle_gamma   90.00
#
_symmetry.space_group_name_H-M   'P 1'
#
loop_
_entity.id
_entity.type
_entity.pdbx_description
1 polymer ?
#
loop_
_entity_poly.entity_id
_entity_poly.type
_entity_poly.pdbx_seq_one_letter_code
_entity_poly.pdbx_strand_id
1 'polypeptide(L)'
;MDGSDLYNASRASSSLRRNSSSIWRNNTMEVFSRSSRDEDDEEALKWAALEKLPTYNRLKKGLLMGSHGAADEIDIDNIGFQERKNLLERLVRVAEEDNEKFLLKLKDRIDKVGIDLPTIEVRFEHLNVDAEAYVGSRALPTFINFIVNVLEGFLSYIHVLPNRKKHLSILHDVSGIIKPSRMTLLLGPPSSGKTSLLLALAGKLDPDLKVSGRVTYNGHSLHEFVPQRTAAYISQHDVHIGEMTVRETLAFSARCQGVGSRYDMLAELSRREKAANIKPDPDIDVYMKQQHEGQEASVVTDYIVKVLGLEVCADTMVGDEMLRGISGGQRKRVTTGEMLVGPAKALFMDEISTGLDSSTTFQIVNSLKAICPHSPRNCCHLSAAAGT
;
A
#
# COMPACT_ATOMS: atom_id res chain seq x y z
N MET A 1 30.42 91.12 -18.06
CA MET A 1 29.84 90.15 -17.12
C MET A 1 31.04 89.58 -16.36
N ASP A 2 31.78 90.42 -15.63
CA ASP A 2 31.63 90.66 -14.18
C ASP A 2 31.37 89.33 -13.46
N GLY A 3 32.34 88.72 -12.80
CA GLY A 3 33.16 89.26 -11.70
C GLY A 3 32.70 88.49 -10.45
N SER A 4 33.28 87.31 -10.20
CA SER A 4 34.41 87.09 -9.28
C SER A 4 34.02 87.16 -7.80
N ASP A 5 34.62 86.23 -7.06
CA ASP A 5 35.02 86.36 -5.66
C ASP A 5 34.01 86.03 -4.56
N LEU A 6 34.22 84.89 -3.87
CA LEU A 6 34.97 84.78 -2.59
C LEU A 6 33.95 84.79 -1.42
N TYR A 7 34.06 84.04 -0.32
CA TYR A 7 35.21 83.85 0.57
C TYR A 7 34.95 82.68 1.54
N ASN A 8 36.03 81.96 1.82
CA ASN A 8 36.51 81.34 3.07
C ASN A 8 35.53 80.85 4.15
N ALA A 9 35.59 79.60 4.61
CA ALA A 9 36.71 78.84 5.19
C ALA A 9 37.06 79.20 6.65
N SER A 10 36.86 78.20 7.51
CA SER A 10 37.80 77.79 8.57
C SER A 10 37.65 76.27 8.69
N ARG A 11 38.57 75.45 8.14
CA ARG A 11 39.90 75.10 8.69
C ARG A 11 39.79 74.70 10.18
N ALA A 12 40.33 73.58 10.63
CA ALA A 12 41.58 72.95 10.22
C ALA A 12 41.57 71.46 10.60
N SER A 13 42.12 70.59 9.74
CA SER A 13 43.45 69.94 9.88
C SER A 13 43.38 68.66 10.72
N SER A 14 43.93 67.51 10.35
CA SER A 14 45.13 67.22 9.56
C SER A 14 45.08 65.72 9.19
N SER A 15 45.18 65.35 7.90
CA SER A 15 46.34 64.70 7.26
C SER A 15 46.89 63.47 8.01
N LEU A 16 47.07 62.31 7.38
CA LEU A 16 48.20 62.06 6.49
C LEU A 16 47.93 60.93 5.48
N ARG A 17 48.54 61.11 4.30
CA ARG A 17 48.57 60.22 3.13
C ARG A 17 49.60 59.10 3.31
N ARG A 18 49.38 57.92 2.70
CA ARG A 18 50.14 57.40 1.51
C ARG A 18 49.91 55.88 1.28
N ASN A 19 49.58 55.54 0.02
CA ASN A 19 50.04 54.43 -0.86
C ASN A 19 50.42 53.06 -0.23
N SER A 20 50.13 51.88 -0.77
CA SER A 20 49.84 51.42 -2.14
C SER A 20 49.32 49.97 -2.11
N SER A 21 48.48 49.62 -3.08
CA SER A 21 48.15 48.29 -3.64
C SER A 21 48.82 46.99 -3.12
N SER A 22 48.01 45.97 -2.87
CA SER A 22 48.26 44.60 -3.39
C SER A 22 46.96 43.78 -3.49
N ILE A 23 46.94 42.91 -4.50
CA ILE A 23 45.84 42.07 -4.95
C ILE A 23 45.98 40.68 -4.30
N TRP A 24 44.87 39.94 -4.20
CA TRP A 24 44.71 38.48 -4.01
C TRP A 24 44.64 37.93 -2.56
N ARG A 25 43.45 37.47 -2.13
CA ARG A 25 43.03 36.03 -2.14
C ARG A 25 41.76 35.80 -1.32
N ASN A 26 40.84 35.03 -1.91
CA ASN A 26 39.82 34.22 -1.22
C ASN A 26 40.42 33.52 0.01
N ASN A 27 39.74 33.61 1.16
CA ASN A 27 39.17 32.48 1.89
C ASN A 27 38.77 32.94 3.32
N THR A 28 37.48 33.06 3.60
CA THR A 28 36.99 33.13 4.99
C THR A 28 35.57 32.58 5.01
N MET A 29 35.50 31.26 5.10
CA MET A 29 34.49 30.48 5.84
C MET A 29 33.27 31.30 6.30
N GLU A 30 32.18 31.25 5.54
CA GLU A 30 30.84 31.32 6.12
C GLU A 30 30.62 30.03 6.92
N VAL A 31 31.13 30.03 8.15
CA VAL A 31 30.76 29.06 9.19
C VAL A 31 29.78 29.77 10.10
N PHE A 32 28.54 29.91 9.59
CA PHE A 32 27.40 30.05 10.47
C PHE A 32 26.95 28.65 10.84
N SER A 33 27.47 28.13 11.95
CA SER A 33 26.78 27.08 12.68
C SER A 33 25.47 27.69 13.17
N ARG A 34 24.38 27.48 12.41
CA ARG A 34 23.03 27.72 12.91
C ARG A 34 22.90 26.95 14.23
N SER A 35 22.49 27.64 15.29
CA SER A 35 22.29 26.96 16.57
C SER A 35 21.02 26.13 16.47
N SER A 36 21.00 24.94 17.09
CA SER A 36 19.82 24.07 17.07
C SER A 36 18.55 24.77 17.60
N ARG A 37 18.73 25.78 18.46
CA ARG A 37 17.63 26.58 19.01
C ARG A 37 16.97 27.47 17.97
N ASP A 38 17.75 28.07 17.08
CA ASP A 38 17.21 28.94 16.02
C ASP A 38 16.44 28.10 14.98
N GLU A 39 16.86 26.85 14.76
CA GLU A 39 16.18 25.91 13.85
C GLU A 39 14.83 25.43 14.43
N ASP A 40 14.79 25.10 15.73
CA ASP A 40 13.56 24.72 16.42
C ASP A 40 12.51 25.85 16.43
N ASP A 41 12.95 27.10 16.64
CA ASP A 41 12.07 28.27 16.63
C ASP A 41 11.52 28.58 15.22
N GLU A 42 12.33 28.42 14.18
CA GLU A 42 11.91 28.57 12.78
C GLU A 42 10.86 27.49 12.41
N GLU A 43 11.08 26.24 12.83
CA GLU A 43 10.14 25.13 12.62
C GLU A 43 8.82 25.37 13.36
N ALA A 44 8.86 25.86 14.60
CA ALA A 44 7.66 26.18 15.38
C ALA A 44 6.81 27.28 14.70
N LEU A 45 7.47 28.30 14.13
CA LEU A 45 6.79 29.35 13.37
C LEU A 45 6.13 28.81 12.08
N LYS A 46 6.84 27.96 11.33
CA LYS A 46 6.29 27.29 10.13
C LYS A 46 5.10 26.41 10.48
N TRP A 47 5.19 25.65 11.58
CA TRP A 47 4.08 24.83 12.07
C TRP A 47 2.85 25.67 12.45
N ALA A 48 3.05 26.77 13.19
CA ALA A 48 1.98 27.68 13.57
C ALA A 48 1.29 28.33 12.35
N ALA A 49 2.03 28.56 11.26
CA ALA A 49 1.46 29.02 10.00
C ALA A 49 0.58 27.93 9.35
N LEU A 50 1.03 26.67 9.34
CA LEU A 50 0.27 25.54 8.80
C LEU A 50 -1.02 25.28 9.58
N GLU A 51 -1.01 25.41 10.91
CA GLU A 51 -2.21 25.21 11.72
C GLU A 51 -3.32 26.25 11.48
N LYS A 52 -2.95 27.45 11.03
CA LYS A 52 -3.91 28.51 10.67
C LYS A 52 -4.64 28.20 9.36
N LEU A 53 -4.13 27.28 8.55
CA LEU A 53 -4.75 26.92 7.29
C LEU A 53 -6.06 26.13 7.50
N PRO A 54 -7.02 26.22 6.56
CA PRO A 54 -8.15 25.30 6.49
C PRO A 54 -7.67 23.84 6.38
N THR A 55 -8.46 22.88 6.87
CA THR A 55 -8.10 21.45 6.89
C THR A 55 -7.62 20.96 5.53
N TYR A 56 -8.33 21.32 4.45
CA TYR A 56 -7.97 20.95 3.08
C TYR A 56 -6.54 21.38 2.70
N ASN A 57 -6.19 22.66 2.89
CA ASN A 57 -4.86 23.19 2.56
C ASN A 57 -3.77 22.61 3.46
N ARG A 58 -4.10 22.30 4.72
CA ARG A 58 -3.16 21.70 5.66
C ARG A 58 -2.82 20.25 5.31
N LEU A 59 -3.73 19.52 4.66
CA LEU A 59 -3.45 18.16 4.17
C LEU A 59 -2.53 18.16 2.96
N LYS A 60 -2.46 19.26 2.21
CA LYS A 60 -1.61 19.43 1.03
C LYS A 60 -0.24 20.03 1.32
N LYS A 61 -0.01 20.47 2.56
CA LYS A 61 1.27 21.03 2.99
C LYS A 61 1.87 20.21 4.12
N GLY A 62 3.18 20.00 4.06
CA GLY A 62 3.95 19.27 5.06
C GLY A 62 5.24 19.99 5.41
N LEU A 63 5.86 19.56 6.51
CA LEU A 63 7.22 19.95 6.86
C LEU A 63 8.11 18.74 6.62
N LEU A 64 9.18 18.91 5.85
CA LEU A 64 10.16 17.86 5.60
C LEU A 64 11.54 18.37 6.00
N MET A 65 12.31 17.57 6.75
CA MET A 65 13.70 17.92 7.03
C MET A 65 14.50 17.89 5.73
N GLY A 66 15.11 19.02 5.37
CA GLY A 66 16.06 19.12 4.28
C GLY A 66 17.40 18.47 4.61
N SER A 67 18.29 18.37 3.62
CA SER A 67 19.65 17.84 3.77
C SER A 67 20.54 18.65 4.73
N HIS A 68 20.12 19.87 5.07
CA HIS A 68 20.84 20.79 5.94
C HIS A 68 20.27 20.88 7.37
N GLY A 69 19.31 20.03 7.74
CA GLY A 69 18.72 20.01 9.09
C GLY A 69 17.51 20.93 9.30
N ALA A 70 17.35 21.96 8.47
CA ALA A 70 16.17 22.83 8.51
C ALA A 70 14.91 22.13 7.96
N ALA A 71 13.77 22.33 8.62
CA ALA A 71 12.47 21.88 8.15
C ALA A 71 11.94 22.82 7.06
N ASP A 72 11.82 22.32 5.83
CA ASP A 72 11.29 23.07 4.70
C ASP A 72 9.80 22.76 4.51
N GLU A 73 9.01 23.80 4.20
CA GLU A 73 7.61 23.63 3.83
C GLU A 73 7.56 23.05 2.42
N ILE A 74 6.93 21.89 2.30
CA ILE A 74 6.78 21.19 1.04
C ILE A 74 5.31 21.10 0.64
N ASP A 75 5.08 21.21 -0.66
CA ASP A 75 3.82 20.84 -1.27
C ASP A 75 3.77 19.32 -1.39
N ILE A 76 2.80 18.72 -0.73
CA ILE A 76 2.61 17.27 -0.74
C ILE A 76 2.24 16.82 -2.14
N ASP A 77 1.65 17.66 -2.96
CA ASP A 77 1.29 17.25 -4.31
C ASP A 77 2.54 17.15 -5.22
N ASN A 78 3.67 17.75 -4.84
CA ASN A 78 4.83 17.94 -5.71
C ASN A 78 6.14 17.42 -5.12
N ILE A 79 6.09 16.31 -4.37
CA ILE A 79 7.30 15.69 -3.80
C ILE A 79 8.08 14.95 -4.89
N GLY A 80 9.33 15.36 -5.10
CA GLY A 80 10.23 14.75 -6.09
C GLY A 80 10.65 13.32 -5.73
N PHE A 81 11.15 12.56 -6.72
CA PHE A 81 11.64 11.19 -6.49
C PHE A 81 12.73 11.11 -5.39
N GLN A 82 13.68 12.05 -5.41
CA GLN A 82 14.77 12.05 -4.43
C GLN A 82 14.27 12.36 -3.01
N GLU A 83 13.30 13.25 -2.86
CA GLU A 83 12.68 13.59 -1.57
C GLU A 83 11.88 12.41 -1.01
N ARG A 84 11.08 11.74 -1.86
CA ARG A 84 10.37 10.50 -1.46
C ARG A 84 11.35 9.42 -1.01
N LYS A 85 12.44 9.24 -1.76
CA LYS A 85 13.49 8.28 -1.42
C LYS A 85 14.14 8.61 -0.08
N ASN A 86 14.53 9.87 0.13
CA ASN A 86 15.13 10.32 1.39
C ASN A 86 14.16 10.16 2.58
N LEU A 87 12.88 10.50 2.39
CA LEU A 87 11.82 10.29 3.38
C LEU A 87 11.73 8.80 3.76
N LEU A 88 11.68 7.91 2.77
CA LEU A 88 11.64 6.47 3.02
C LEU A 88 12.92 5.94 3.66
N GLU A 89 14.09 6.47 3.33
CA GLU A 89 15.34 6.10 3.99
C GLU A 89 15.37 6.51 5.47
N ARG A 90 14.74 7.63 5.85
CA ARG A 90 14.58 8.04 7.25
C ARG A 90 13.54 7.22 8.00
N LEU A 91 12.43 6.87 7.33
CA LEU A 91 11.34 6.11 7.94
C LEU A 91 11.68 4.61 8.07
N VAL A 92 12.26 4.02 7.04
CA VAL A 92 12.56 2.59 6.94
C VAL A 92 13.90 2.44 6.22
N ARG A 93 15.00 2.42 6.97
CA ARG A 93 16.34 2.23 6.39
C ARG A 93 16.55 0.77 6.01
N VAL A 94 16.35 -0.12 6.99
CA VAL A 94 16.43 -1.58 6.81
C VAL A 94 15.03 -2.16 6.99
N ALA A 95 14.45 -2.68 5.91
CA ALA A 95 13.06 -3.14 5.91
C ALA A 95 12.78 -4.24 6.95
N GLU A 96 13.73 -5.14 7.21
CA GLU A 96 13.56 -6.23 8.18
C GLU A 96 13.57 -5.75 9.64
N GLU A 97 14.24 -4.64 9.94
CA GLU A 97 14.43 -4.14 11.31
C GLU A 97 13.51 -2.96 11.66
N ASP A 98 13.29 -2.05 10.71
CA ASP A 98 12.64 -0.77 10.97
C ASP A 98 11.13 -0.79 10.64
N ASN A 99 10.67 -1.72 9.81
CA ASN A 99 9.28 -1.75 9.35
C ASN A 99 8.27 -1.87 10.49
N GLU A 100 8.53 -2.73 11.48
CA GLU A 100 7.65 -2.87 12.64
C GLU A 100 7.56 -1.57 13.45
N LYS A 101 8.70 -0.91 13.70
CA LYS A 101 8.75 0.38 14.40
C LYS A 101 8.03 1.47 13.63
N PHE A 102 8.19 1.49 12.30
CA PHE A 102 7.51 2.42 11.43
C PHE A 102 5.98 2.24 11.49
N LEU A 103 5.50 1.01 11.36
CA LEU A 103 4.07 0.70 11.46
C LEU A 103 3.49 1.05 12.85
N LEU A 104 4.26 0.79 13.91
CA LEU A 104 3.91 1.22 15.27
C LEU A 104 3.77 2.73 15.39
N LYS A 105 4.71 3.53 14.84
CA LYS A 105 4.59 4.99 14.83
C LYS A 105 3.32 5.47 14.10
N LEU A 106 2.95 4.82 13.00
CA LEU A 106 1.71 5.13 12.29
C LEU A 106 0.48 4.85 13.16
N LYS A 107 0.46 3.70 13.83
CA LYS A 107 -0.61 3.30 14.74
C LYS A 107 -0.71 4.25 15.95
N ASP A 108 0.40 4.53 16.61
CA ASP A 108 0.47 5.39 17.78
C ASP A 108 -0.06 6.80 17.49
N ARG A 109 0.20 7.33 16.29
CA ARG A 109 -0.34 8.63 15.86
C ARG A 109 -1.86 8.63 15.83
N ILE A 110 -2.48 7.56 15.32
CA ILE A 110 -3.94 7.41 15.22
C ILE A 110 -4.54 7.17 16.61
N ASP A 111 -3.90 6.30 17.40
CA ASP A 111 -4.37 5.92 18.74
C ASP A 111 -4.29 7.13 19.71
N LYS A 112 -3.29 8.03 19.57
CA LYS A 112 -3.16 9.27 20.35
C LYS A 112 -4.38 10.19 20.28
N VAL A 113 -5.13 10.16 19.18
CA VAL A 113 -6.34 10.97 18.96
C VAL A 113 -7.63 10.16 19.11
N GLY A 114 -7.53 8.91 19.57
CA GLY A 114 -8.67 8.02 19.84
C GLY A 114 -9.52 7.73 18.60
N ILE A 115 -8.89 7.56 17.44
CA ILE A 115 -9.61 7.15 16.21
C ILE A 115 -9.64 5.63 16.16
N ASP A 116 -10.85 5.07 16.22
CA ASP A 116 -11.04 3.63 16.06
C ASP A 116 -10.97 3.22 14.58
N LEU A 117 -9.98 2.39 14.27
CA LEU A 117 -9.78 1.89 12.92
C LEU A 117 -10.72 0.71 12.63
N PRO A 118 -11.46 0.70 11.49
CA PRO A 118 -12.41 -0.35 11.22
C PRO A 118 -11.70 -1.69 11.04
N THR A 119 -12.12 -2.69 11.80
CA THR A 119 -11.65 -4.08 11.72
C THR A 119 -12.58 -4.90 10.83
N ILE A 120 -12.14 -6.08 10.39
CA ILE A 120 -13.01 -7.03 9.67
C ILE A 120 -12.90 -8.39 10.33
N GLU A 121 -13.97 -8.86 10.96
CA GLU A 121 -14.14 -10.26 11.33
C GLU A 121 -14.88 -10.97 10.19
N VAL A 122 -14.31 -12.06 9.68
CA VAL A 122 -14.95 -12.90 8.67
C VAL A 122 -15.53 -14.12 9.36
N ARG A 123 -16.85 -14.30 9.24
CA ARG A 123 -17.58 -15.43 9.84
C ARG A 123 -18.30 -16.20 8.76
N PHE A 124 -18.14 -17.52 8.79
CA PHE A 124 -18.85 -18.43 7.90
C PHE A 124 -19.56 -19.50 8.74
N GLU A 125 -20.81 -19.77 8.42
CA GLU A 125 -21.69 -20.67 9.16
C GLU A 125 -22.43 -21.58 8.21
N HIS A 126 -22.34 -22.89 8.47
CA HIS A 126 -23.00 -23.95 7.70
C HIS A 126 -22.76 -23.83 6.19
N LEU A 127 -21.55 -23.44 5.80
CA LEU A 127 -21.19 -23.18 4.41
C LEU A 127 -21.11 -24.52 3.65
N ASN A 128 -21.96 -24.66 2.63
CA ASN A 128 -21.92 -25.76 1.68
C ASN A 128 -21.74 -25.20 0.26
N VAL A 129 -20.92 -25.87 -0.54
CA VAL A 129 -20.67 -25.52 -1.94
C VAL A 129 -20.76 -26.79 -2.77
N ASP A 130 -21.73 -26.83 -3.68
CA ASP A 130 -21.98 -27.97 -4.55
C ASP A 130 -21.81 -27.59 -6.03
N ALA A 131 -21.15 -28.46 -6.79
CA ALA A 131 -21.03 -28.40 -8.23
C ALA A 131 -21.95 -29.44 -8.90
N GLU A 132 -22.56 -29.07 -10.03
CA GLU A 132 -23.20 -30.04 -10.93
C GLU A 132 -22.22 -30.43 -12.04
N ALA A 133 -21.69 -31.66 -11.99
CA ALA A 133 -20.74 -32.16 -12.98
C ALA A 133 -21.30 -33.37 -13.74
N TYR A 134 -21.01 -33.45 -15.05
CA TYR A 134 -21.28 -34.65 -15.86
C TYR A 134 -20.20 -35.71 -15.63
N VAL A 135 -20.59 -36.96 -15.41
CA VAL A 135 -19.66 -38.05 -15.05
C VAL A 135 -18.98 -38.69 -16.28
N GLY A 136 -17.68 -39.00 -16.18
CA GLY A 136 -16.95 -39.88 -17.12
C GLY A 136 -15.90 -39.16 -17.96
N SER A 137 -15.56 -39.68 -19.16
CA SER A 137 -14.64 -39.09 -20.15
C SER A 137 -15.06 -37.71 -20.70
N ARG A 138 -16.12 -37.13 -20.12
CA ARG A 138 -16.74 -35.85 -20.45
C ARG A 138 -16.39 -34.72 -19.46
N ALA A 139 -15.56 -34.99 -18.46
CA ALA A 139 -15.10 -34.00 -17.48
C ALA A 139 -14.19 -32.90 -18.09
N LEU A 140 -13.59 -33.16 -19.26
CA LEU A 140 -12.80 -32.18 -20.01
C LEU A 140 -13.68 -31.55 -21.13
N PRO A 141 -13.78 -30.20 -21.19
CA PRO A 141 -14.53 -29.53 -22.24
C PRO A 141 -13.75 -29.62 -23.55
N THR A 142 -14.02 -30.66 -24.34
CA THR A 142 -13.67 -30.68 -25.76
C THR A 142 -14.86 -30.18 -26.57
N PHE A 143 -14.60 -29.58 -27.74
CA PHE A 143 -15.66 -29.07 -28.63
C PHE A 143 -16.76 -30.09 -28.93
N ILE A 144 -16.39 -31.38 -29.01
CA ILE A 144 -17.33 -32.48 -29.23
C ILE A 144 -18.20 -32.72 -27.99
N ASN A 145 -17.62 -32.71 -26.79
CA ASN A 145 -18.37 -32.84 -25.54
C ASN A 145 -19.34 -31.67 -25.33
N PHE A 146 -18.99 -30.45 -25.75
CA PHE A 146 -19.88 -29.29 -25.68
C PHE A 146 -21.11 -29.43 -26.61
N ILE A 147 -20.90 -29.79 -27.88
CA ILE A 147 -22.01 -30.00 -28.85
C ILE A 147 -22.93 -31.11 -28.38
N VAL A 148 -22.37 -32.21 -27.86
CA VAL A 148 -23.14 -33.33 -27.30
C VAL A 148 -23.93 -32.88 -26.07
N ASN A 149 -23.35 -32.08 -25.17
CA ASN A 149 -24.06 -31.55 -24.00
C ASN A 149 -25.21 -30.60 -24.37
N VAL A 150 -25.07 -29.77 -25.41
CA VAL A 150 -26.13 -28.87 -25.90
C VAL A 150 -27.28 -29.67 -26.52
N LEU A 151 -26.98 -30.66 -27.36
CA LEU A 151 -27.98 -31.55 -27.96
C LEU A 151 -28.68 -32.40 -26.89
N GLU A 152 -27.94 -32.92 -25.92
CA GLU A 152 -28.48 -33.72 -24.81
C GLU A 152 -29.30 -32.87 -23.85
N GLY A 153 -28.96 -31.58 -23.66
CA GLY A 153 -29.80 -30.60 -22.95
C GLY A 153 -31.12 -30.32 -23.66
N PHE A 154 -31.09 -30.19 -24.99
CA PHE A 154 -32.30 -30.06 -25.82
C PHE A 154 -33.14 -31.35 -25.81
N LEU A 155 -32.51 -32.53 -25.85
CA LEU A 155 -33.15 -33.84 -25.75
C LEU A 155 -33.72 -34.15 -24.34
N SER A 156 -33.07 -33.64 -23.29
CA SER A 156 -33.56 -33.72 -21.90
C SER A 156 -34.72 -32.77 -21.67
N TYR A 157 -34.72 -31.59 -22.31
CA TYR A 157 -35.86 -30.66 -22.32
C TYR A 157 -37.12 -31.31 -22.92
N ILE A 158 -36.97 -32.18 -23.92
CA ILE A 158 -38.06 -32.99 -24.49
C ILE A 158 -38.29 -34.34 -23.79
N HIS A 159 -37.74 -34.55 -22.58
CA HIS A 159 -37.94 -35.74 -21.73
C HIS A 159 -37.50 -37.09 -22.33
N VAL A 160 -36.62 -37.09 -23.34
CA VAL A 160 -36.20 -38.33 -24.04
C VAL A 160 -35.00 -39.02 -23.36
N LEU A 161 -34.18 -38.30 -22.57
CA LEU A 161 -32.98 -38.85 -21.93
C LEU A 161 -32.91 -38.52 -20.42
N PRO A 162 -32.40 -39.44 -19.58
CA PRO A 162 -32.20 -39.20 -18.15
C PRO A 162 -31.01 -38.25 -17.91
N ASN A 163 -31.20 -37.27 -17.03
CA ASN A 163 -30.18 -36.30 -16.65
C ASN A 163 -29.01 -37.00 -15.92
N ARG A 164 -27.80 -36.95 -16.51
CA ARG A 164 -26.59 -37.62 -15.99
C ARG A 164 -25.69 -36.71 -15.15
N LYS A 165 -26.18 -35.53 -14.74
CA LYS A 165 -25.47 -34.66 -13.80
C LYS A 165 -25.42 -35.31 -12.42
N LYS A 166 -24.23 -35.40 -11.82
CA LYS A 166 -24.06 -35.72 -10.40
C LYS A 166 -23.73 -34.45 -9.64
N HIS A 167 -24.29 -34.35 -8.44
CA HIS A 167 -23.92 -33.35 -7.46
C HIS A 167 -22.60 -33.77 -6.81
N LEU A 168 -21.55 -32.99 -7.03
CA LEU A 168 -20.29 -33.10 -6.31
C LEU A 168 -20.29 -31.99 -5.27
N SER A 169 -20.35 -32.38 -4.00
CA SER A 169 -20.22 -31.42 -2.93
C SER A 169 -18.73 -31.19 -2.64
N ILE A 170 -18.33 -29.92 -2.68
CA ILE A 170 -16.95 -29.46 -2.52
C ILE A 170 -16.70 -29.06 -1.06
N LEU A 171 -17.64 -28.34 -0.46
CA LEU A 171 -17.61 -27.96 0.96
C LEU A 171 -18.86 -28.48 1.64
N HIS A 172 -18.67 -29.08 2.82
CA HIS A 172 -19.72 -29.72 3.60
C HIS A 172 -19.79 -29.10 5.00
N ASP A 173 -20.86 -28.37 5.27
CA ASP A 173 -21.22 -27.79 6.58
C ASP A 173 -20.05 -27.10 7.31
N VAL A 174 -19.30 -26.27 6.59
CA VAL A 174 -18.08 -25.65 7.10
C VAL A 174 -18.44 -24.39 7.89
N SER A 175 -17.95 -24.29 9.13
CA SER A 175 -18.18 -23.14 10.02
C SER A 175 -16.91 -22.67 10.71
N GLY A 176 -16.78 -21.36 10.92
CA GLY A 176 -15.58 -20.78 11.53
C GLY A 176 -15.54 -19.25 11.52
N ILE A 177 -14.54 -18.71 12.21
CA ILE A 177 -14.34 -17.27 12.41
C ILE A 177 -12.87 -16.94 12.20
N ILE A 178 -12.60 -15.93 11.38
CA ILE A 178 -11.27 -15.35 11.16
C ILE A 178 -11.26 -13.99 11.85
N LYS A 179 -10.44 -13.88 12.90
CA LYS A 179 -10.34 -12.68 13.72
C LYS A 179 -9.45 -11.62 13.07
N PRO A 180 -9.79 -10.32 13.22
CA PRO A 180 -8.95 -9.20 12.80
C PRO A 180 -7.52 -9.29 13.34
N SER A 181 -6.59 -8.68 12.60
CA SER A 181 -5.18 -8.52 13.01
C SER A 181 -4.48 -9.85 13.33
N ARG A 182 -4.89 -10.92 12.63
CA ARG A 182 -4.24 -12.23 12.68
C ARG A 182 -4.01 -12.77 11.28
N MET A 183 -2.94 -13.55 11.18
CA MET A 183 -2.69 -14.43 10.04
C MET A 183 -3.19 -15.83 10.39
N THR A 184 -4.15 -16.33 9.62
CA THR A 184 -4.66 -17.70 9.73
C THR A 184 -4.12 -18.53 8.57
N LEU A 185 -3.63 -19.73 8.89
CA LEU A 185 -3.11 -20.68 7.91
C LEU A 185 -4.15 -21.79 7.71
N LEU A 186 -4.60 -21.97 6.47
CA LEU A 186 -5.49 -23.05 6.05
C LEU A 186 -4.64 -24.17 5.43
N LEU A 187 -4.55 -25.30 6.14
CA LEU A 187 -3.85 -26.50 5.68
C LEU A 187 -4.84 -27.59 5.32
N GLY A 188 -4.56 -28.29 4.24
CA GLY A 188 -5.36 -29.43 3.80
C GLY A 188 -4.74 -30.11 2.57
N PRO A 189 -5.05 -31.39 2.34
CA PRO A 189 -4.54 -32.13 1.20
C PRO A 189 -5.01 -31.51 -0.13
N PRO A 190 -4.39 -31.86 -1.27
CA PRO A 190 -4.92 -31.50 -2.58
C PRO A 190 -6.39 -31.89 -2.71
N SER A 191 -7.19 -31.06 -3.40
CA SER A 191 -8.64 -31.27 -3.60
C SER A 191 -9.51 -31.22 -2.34
N SER A 192 -9.00 -30.74 -1.20
CA SER A 192 -9.80 -30.58 0.03
C SER A 192 -10.72 -29.35 0.06
N GLY A 193 -10.89 -28.64 -1.06
CA GLY A 193 -11.75 -27.45 -1.14
C GLY A 193 -11.16 -26.14 -0.61
N LYS A 194 -9.84 -26.04 -0.37
CA LYS A 194 -9.19 -24.81 0.15
C LYS A 194 -9.45 -23.59 -0.74
N THR A 195 -9.15 -23.71 -2.02
CA THR A 195 -9.40 -22.68 -3.03
C THR A 195 -10.87 -22.28 -3.06
N SER A 196 -11.79 -23.25 -3.05
CA SER A 196 -13.22 -23.01 -3.03
C SER A 196 -13.68 -22.26 -1.77
N LEU A 197 -13.10 -22.60 -0.60
CA LEU A 197 -13.36 -21.87 0.64
C LEU A 197 -12.85 -20.43 0.55
N LEU A 198 -11.61 -20.21 0.09
CA LEU A 198 -11.06 -18.86 -0.07
C LEU A 198 -11.88 -18.01 -1.04
N LEU A 199 -12.30 -18.57 -2.17
CA LEU A 199 -13.13 -17.89 -3.17
C LEU A 199 -14.53 -17.57 -2.62
N ALA A 200 -15.14 -18.49 -1.86
CA ALA A 200 -16.41 -18.26 -1.18
C ALA A 200 -16.32 -17.12 -0.18
N LEU A 201 -15.26 -17.09 0.64
CA LEU A 201 -15.04 -16.02 1.61
C LEU A 201 -14.77 -14.68 0.92
N ALA A 202 -14.01 -14.66 -0.17
CA ALA A 202 -13.74 -13.45 -0.94
C ALA A 202 -14.93 -12.94 -1.79
N GLY A 203 -16.04 -13.68 -1.85
CA GLY A 203 -17.18 -13.36 -2.72
C GLY A 203 -16.84 -13.45 -4.22
N LYS A 204 -15.92 -14.35 -4.58
CA LYS A 204 -15.46 -14.60 -5.96
C LYS A 204 -15.71 -16.03 -6.42
N LEU A 205 -16.57 -16.76 -5.73
CA LEU A 205 -16.95 -18.11 -6.12
C LEU A 205 -17.72 -18.08 -7.44
N ASP A 206 -17.54 -19.12 -8.26
CA ASP A 206 -18.22 -19.28 -9.53
C ASP A 206 -19.76 -19.25 -9.34
N PRO A 207 -20.50 -18.38 -10.06
CA PRO A 207 -21.96 -18.28 -9.93
C PRO A 207 -22.72 -19.56 -10.33
N ASP A 208 -22.10 -20.47 -11.08
CA ASP A 208 -22.72 -21.76 -11.45
C ASP A 208 -22.75 -22.76 -10.28
N LEU A 209 -22.00 -22.49 -9.20
CA LEU A 209 -21.98 -23.33 -8.01
C LEU A 209 -23.18 -23.03 -7.10
N LYS A 210 -23.78 -24.09 -6.55
CA LYS A 210 -24.83 -23.96 -5.55
C LYS A 210 -24.19 -23.72 -4.19
N VAL A 211 -24.48 -22.56 -3.60
CA VAL A 211 -23.97 -22.16 -2.29
C VAL A 211 -25.12 -22.11 -1.29
N SER A 212 -24.94 -22.73 -0.13
CA SER A 212 -25.82 -22.56 1.02
C SER A 212 -25.02 -22.28 2.29
N GLY A 213 -25.68 -21.75 3.32
CA GLY A 213 -25.01 -21.23 4.52
C GLY A 213 -24.85 -19.71 4.46
N ARG A 214 -24.02 -19.15 5.34
CA ARG A 214 -23.80 -17.71 5.43
C ARG A 214 -22.32 -17.37 5.51
N VAL A 215 -21.92 -16.32 4.81
CA VAL A 215 -20.64 -15.64 4.99
C VAL A 215 -20.93 -14.18 5.31
N THR A 216 -20.37 -13.69 6.41
CA THR A 216 -20.60 -12.32 6.91
C THR A 216 -19.28 -11.65 7.30
N TYR A 217 -19.20 -10.35 7.03
CA TYR A 217 -18.12 -9.48 7.47
C TYR A 217 -18.69 -8.52 8.52
N ASN A 218 -18.22 -8.63 9.77
CA ASN A 218 -18.79 -7.89 10.91
C ASN A 218 -20.33 -8.01 11.03
N GLY A 219 -20.89 -9.18 10.70
CA GLY A 219 -22.34 -9.42 10.72
C GLY A 219 -23.09 -9.00 9.45
N HIS A 220 -22.46 -8.30 8.51
CA HIS A 220 -23.06 -7.96 7.22
C HIS A 220 -22.82 -9.08 6.19
N SER A 221 -23.88 -9.51 5.52
CA SER A 221 -23.81 -10.52 4.48
C SER A 221 -23.11 -10.00 3.23
N LEU A 222 -22.49 -10.88 2.44
CA LEU A 222 -21.77 -10.50 1.21
C LEU A 222 -22.63 -9.79 0.14
N HIS A 223 -23.96 -9.86 0.22
CA HIS A 223 -24.87 -9.16 -0.69
C HIS A 223 -25.23 -7.73 -0.24
N GLU A 224 -24.89 -7.35 1.00
CA GLU A 224 -25.17 -6.02 1.56
C GLU A 224 -24.10 -4.98 1.15
N PHE A 225 -22.98 -5.45 0.62
CA PHE A 225 -21.86 -4.62 0.18
C PHE A 225 -21.19 -5.24 -1.05
N VAL A 226 -20.10 -4.63 -1.52
CA VAL A 226 -19.29 -5.15 -2.64
C VAL A 226 -18.04 -5.81 -2.07
N PRO A 227 -17.98 -7.15 -1.94
CA PRO A 227 -16.86 -7.85 -1.31
C PRO A 227 -15.52 -7.53 -1.95
N GLN A 228 -15.49 -7.32 -3.26
CA GLN A 228 -14.28 -7.06 -4.03
C GLN A 228 -13.62 -5.70 -3.71
N ARG A 229 -14.34 -4.77 -3.05
CA ARG A 229 -13.78 -3.51 -2.55
C ARG A 229 -13.13 -3.65 -1.17
N THR A 230 -13.51 -4.68 -0.43
CA THR A 230 -13.12 -4.89 0.97
C THR A 230 -12.14 -6.05 1.13
N ALA A 231 -12.27 -7.05 0.26
CA ALA A 231 -11.47 -8.25 0.21
C ALA A 231 -10.67 -8.36 -1.09
N ALA A 232 -9.42 -8.79 -0.95
CA ALA A 232 -8.53 -9.14 -2.04
C ALA A 232 -8.30 -10.65 -2.03
N TYR A 233 -8.25 -11.24 -3.23
CA TYR A 233 -7.96 -12.66 -3.43
C TYR A 233 -6.75 -12.80 -4.35
N ILE A 234 -5.73 -13.51 -3.86
CA ILE A 234 -4.54 -13.88 -4.63
C ILE A 234 -4.74 -15.30 -5.13
N SER A 235 -4.70 -15.46 -6.45
CA SER A 235 -4.80 -16.77 -7.09
C SER A 235 -3.46 -17.51 -7.04
N GLN A 236 -3.51 -18.82 -7.24
CA GLN A 236 -2.32 -19.65 -7.41
C GLN A 236 -1.43 -19.15 -8.57
N HIS A 237 -2.03 -18.65 -9.63
CA HIS A 237 -1.35 -18.12 -10.82
C HIS A 237 -1.11 -16.60 -10.72
N ASP A 238 0.11 -16.19 -11.03
CA ASP A 238 0.53 -14.80 -11.05
C ASP A 238 0.38 -14.23 -12.47
N VAL A 239 -0.73 -13.53 -12.71
CA VAL A 239 -1.04 -12.92 -14.01
C VAL A 239 -0.71 -11.43 -13.97
N HIS A 240 0.27 -11.04 -14.77
CA HIS A 240 0.78 -9.66 -14.85
C HIS A 240 0.86 -9.20 -16.31
N ILE A 241 0.84 -7.89 -16.53
CA ILE A 241 1.15 -7.30 -17.84
C ILE A 241 2.67 -7.35 -18.03
N GLY A 242 3.15 -8.17 -18.96
CA GLY A 242 4.59 -8.42 -19.15
C GLY A 242 5.37 -7.18 -19.61
N GLU A 243 4.69 -6.26 -20.28
CA GLU A 243 5.22 -5.02 -20.84
C GLU A 243 5.37 -3.88 -19.83
N MET A 244 4.99 -4.09 -18.57
CA MET A 244 5.16 -3.09 -17.51
C MET A 244 6.34 -3.43 -16.63
N THR A 245 6.99 -2.41 -16.08
CA THR A 245 7.98 -2.60 -15.01
C THR A 245 7.28 -2.96 -13.69
N VAL A 246 8.04 -3.50 -12.74
CA VAL A 246 7.53 -3.80 -11.38
C VAL A 246 6.93 -2.56 -10.72
N ARG A 247 7.62 -1.41 -10.79
CA ARG A 247 7.16 -0.16 -10.20
C ARG A 247 5.88 0.34 -10.87
N GLU A 248 5.82 0.30 -12.20
CA GLU A 248 4.63 0.69 -12.96
C GLU A 248 3.44 -0.21 -12.64
N THR A 249 3.66 -1.52 -12.50
CA THR A 249 2.62 -2.50 -12.16
C THR A 249 2.00 -2.18 -10.80
N LEU A 250 2.85 -1.96 -9.79
CA LEU A 250 2.39 -1.60 -8.44
C LEU A 250 1.71 -0.22 -8.40
N ALA A 251 2.24 0.77 -9.12
CA ALA A 251 1.64 2.09 -9.22
C ALA A 251 0.28 2.05 -9.93
N PHE A 252 0.15 1.25 -10.99
CA PHE A 252 -1.10 1.02 -11.70
C PHE A 252 -2.13 0.36 -10.78
N SER A 253 -1.73 -0.69 -10.05
CA SER A 253 -2.61 -1.37 -9.09
C SER A 253 -3.08 -0.42 -7.98
N ALA A 254 -2.18 0.43 -7.46
CA ALA A 254 -2.53 1.45 -6.47
C ALA A 254 -3.58 2.44 -6.99
N ARG A 255 -3.43 2.93 -8.23
CA ARG A 255 -4.39 3.84 -8.86
C ARG A 255 -5.75 3.19 -9.09
N CYS A 256 -5.77 1.95 -9.58
CA CYS A 256 -7.01 1.21 -9.83
C CYS A 256 -7.79 0.89 -8.55
N GLN A 257 -7.09 0.59 -7.46
CA GLN A 257 -7.72 0.30 -6.17
C GLN A 257 -8.13 1.56 -5.40
N GLY A 258 -7.48 2.69 -5.70
CA GLY A 258 -7.76 3.99 -5.11
C GLY A 258 -7.40 4.08 -3.63
N VAL A 259 -7.74 5.22 -3.02
CA VAL A 259 -7.36 5.54 -1.64
C VAL A 259 -8.41 5.15 -0.60
N GLY A 260 -9.59 4.69 -1.03
CA GLY A 260 -10.69 4.26 -0.15
C GLY A 260 -11.10 5.37 0.84
N SER A 261 -11.40 4.99 2.09
CA SER A 261 -11.78 5.93 3.17
C SER A 261 -10.59 6.62 3.84
N ARG A 262 -9.38 6.49 3.27
CA ARG A 262 -8.17 6.99 3.91
C ARG A 262 -8.23 8.52 4.03
N TYR A 263 -8.70 9.24 3.01
CA TYR A 263 -8.76 10.71 3.02
C TYR A 263 -9.60 11.25 4.19
N ASP A 264 -10.81 10.70 4.38
CA ASP A 264 -11.71 11.09 5.47
C ASP A 264 -11.09 10.80 6.83
N MET A 265 -10.42 9.65 6.97
CA MET A 265 -9.70 9.29 8.19
C MET A 265 -8.58 10.29 8.50
N LEU A 266 -7.78 10.69 7.50
CA LEU A 266 -6.70 11.64 7.70
C LEU A 266 -7.21 13.05 7.99
N ALA A 267 -8.29 13.49 7.33
CA ALA A 267 -8.93 14.76 7.62
C ALA A 267 -9.41 14.83 9.08
N GLU A 268 -10.02 13.74 9.56
CA GLU A 268 -10.47 13.62 10.95
C GLU A 268 -9.28 13.55 11.93
N LEU A 269 -8.23 12.80 11.59
CA LEU A 269 -6.99 12.75 12.37
C LEU A 269 -6.38 14.14 12.53
N SER A 270 -6.19 14.86 11.43
CA SER A 270 -5.64 16.22 11.42
C SER A 270 -6.51 17.18 12.23
N ARG A 271 -7.84 17.03 12.19
CA ARG A 271 -8.77 17.84 12.99
C ARG A 271 -8.61 17.59 14.49
N ARG A 272 -8.53 16.32 14.91
CA ARG A 272 -8.38 15.95 16.33
C ARG A 272 -7.01 16.32 16.89
N GLU A 273 -5.94 16.16 16.10
CA GLU A 273 -4.58 16.60 16.48
C GLU A 273 -4.56 18.09 16.81
N LYS A 274 -5.23 18.92 16.00
CA LYS A 274 -5.36 20.36 16.25
C LYS A 274 -6.10 20.66 17.55
N ALA A 275 -7.22 19.97 17.78
CA ALA A 275 -8.04 20.19 18.98
C ALA A 275 -7.29 19.78 20.26
N ALA A 276 -6.44 18.75 20.18
CA ALA A 276 -5.61 18.28 21.28
C ALA A 276 -4.25 19.00 21.39
N ASN A 277 -3.96 19.95 20.49
CA ASN A 277 -2.66 20.65 20.40
C ASN A 277 -1.47 19.67 20.31
N ILE A 278 -1.62 18.61 19.52
CA ILE A 278 -0.60 17.58 19.30
C ILE A 278 0.10 17.87 17.98
N LYS A 279 1.43 18.05 18.02
CA LYS A 279 2.29 18.10 16.84
C LYS A 279 2.68 16.67 16.40
N PRO A 280 2.35 16.23 15.17
CA PRO A 280 2.78 14.93 14.66
C PRO A 280 4.28 14.95 14.29
N ASP A 281 4.87 13.76 14.20
CA ASP A 281 6.20 13.57 13.62
C ASP A 281 6.16 14.00 12.14
N PRO A 282 7.05 14.91 11.67
CA PRO A 282 6.99 15.47 10.32
C PRO A 282 7.10 14.42 9.21
N ASP A 283 7.97 13.41 9.37
CA ASP A 283 8.16 12.37 8.36
C ASP A 283 6.93 11.46 8.27
N ILE A 284 6.35 11.11 9.42
CA ILE A 284 5.09 10.36 9.49
C ILE A 284 3.93 11.17 8.90
N ASP A 285 3.92 12.48 9.14
CA ASP A 285 2.90 13.39 8.62
C ASP A 285 2.91 13.48 7.10
N VAL A 286 4.09 13.72 6.53
CA VAL A 286 4.26 13.76 5.08
C VAL A 286 3.92 12.41 4.46
N TYR A 287 4.40 11.29 5.02
CA TYR A 287 4.10 9.95 4.51
C TYR A 287 2.59 9.68 4.48
N MET A 288 1.89 9.94 5.59
CA MET A 288 0.46 9.71 5.65
C MET A 288 -0.26 10.57 4.63
N LYS A 289 0.00 11.89 4.57
CA LYS A 289 -0.67 12.79 3.62
C LYS A 289 -0.43 12.40 2.15
N GLN A 290 0.80 12.02 1.79
CA GLN A 290 1.16 11.50 0.47
C GLN A 290 0.37 10.26 0.05
N GLN A 291 0.07 9.37 0.99
CA GLN A 291 -0.67 8.13 0.72
C GLN A 291 -2.12 8.35 0.25
N HIS A 292 -2.69 9.55 0.42
CA HIS A 292 -4.07 9.86 0.05
C HIS A 292 -4.23 10.47 -1.33
N GLU A 293 -3.14 10.80 -2.00
CA GLU A 293 -3.21 11.40 -3.32
C GLU A 293 -3.01 10.33 -4.41
N GLY A 294 -3.94 10.29 -5.36
CA GLY A 294 -3.94 9.34 -6.49
C GLY A 294 -2.88 9.64 -7.55
N GLN A 295 -1.67 10.02 -7.14
CA GLN A 295 -0.60 10.46 -8.03
C GLN A 295 0.05 9.31 -8.80
N GLU A 296 0.76 9.66 -9.89
CA GLU A 296 1.46 8.71 -10.76
C GLU A 296 2.57 7.93 -10.04
N ALA A 297 3.21 8.53 -9.03
CA ALA A 297 4.29 7.93 -8.25
C ALA A 297 4.01 8.04 -6.73
N SER A 298 3.37 7.02 -6.17
CA SER A 298 3.00 7.00 -4.75
C SER A 298 4.18 6.60 -3.85
N VAL A 299 4.39 7.34 -2.75
CA VAL A 299 5.28 6.94 -1.65
C VAL A 299 4.94 5.53 -1.13
N VAL A 300 3.66 5.13 -1.21
CA VAL A 300 3.20 3.78 -0.84
C VAL A 300 3.82 2.73 -1.75
N THR A 301 3.87 2.98 -3.06
CA THR A 301 4.47 2.07 -4.03
C THR A 301 5.95 1.88 -3.72
N ASP A 302 6.69 2.98 -3.52
CA ASP A 302 8.12 2.95 -3.20
C ASP A 302 8.37 2.21 -1.86
N TYR A 303 7.52 2.43 -0.86
CA TYR A 303 7.56 1.70 0.41
C TYR A 303 7.31 0.20 0.24
N ILE A 304 6.30 -0.21 -0.54
CA ILE A 304 5.99 -1.63 -0.79
C ILE A 304 7.12 -2.31 -1.58
N VAL A 305 7.71 -1.63 -2.57
CA VAL A 305 8.90 -2.12 -3.29
C VAL A 305 10.04 -2.41 -2.31
N LYS A 306 10.26 -1.53 -1.34
CA LYS A 306 11.30 -1.69 -0.32
C LYS A 306 11.01 -2.84 0.65
N VAL A 307 9.81 -2.90 1.22
CA VAL A 307 9.42 -3.94 2.21
C VAL A 307 9.39 -5.34 1.60
N LEU A 308 9.14 -5.47 0.30
CA LEU A 308 9.18 -6.75 -0.41
C LEU A 308 10.56 -7.05 -1.00
N GLY A 309 11.56 -6.18 -0.83
CA GLY A 309 12.90 -6.39 -1.38
C GLY A 309 12.92 -6.48 -2.90
N LEU A 310 12.08 -5.66 -3.56
CA LEU A 310 11.96 -5.56 -5.02
C LEU A 310 12.78 -4.40 -5.60
N GLU A 311 13.56 -3.68 -4.79
CA GLU A 311 14.32 -2.48 -5.20
C GLU A 311 15.22 -2.73 -6.40
N VAL A 312 15.94 -3.86 -6.43
CA VAL A 312 16.87 -4.22 -7.51
C VAL A 312 16.16 -4.44 -8.86
N CYS A 313 14.90 -4.91 -8.83
CA CYS A 313 14.11 -5.18 -10.04
C CYS A 313 12.97 -4.18 -10.25
N ALA A 314 12.94 -3.06 -9.50
CA ALA A 314 11.81 -2.14 -9.52
C ALA A 314 11.53 -1.56 -10.91
N ASP A 315 12.59 -1.26 -11.66
CA ASP A 315 12.51 -0.69 -13.01
C ASP A 315 12.80 -1.74 -14.10
N THR A 316 12.69 -3.03 -13.75
CA THR A 316 12.77 -4.16 -14.68
C THR A 316 11.38 -4.58 -15.12
N MET A 317 11.24 -4.93 -16.40
CA MET A 317 10.02 -5.48 -16.98
C MET A 317 9.61 -6.77 -16.26
N VAL A 318 8.33 -6.91 -15.92
CA VAL A 318 7.81 -8.12 -15.29
C VAL A 318 7.99 -9.32 -16.22
N GLY A 319 7.75 -9.12 -17.51
CA GLY A 319 7.86 -10.16 -18.54
C GLY A 319 6.78 -11.23 -18.45
N ASP A 320 6.67 -12.02 -19.50
CA ASP A 320 5.71 -13.10 -19.66
C ASP A 320 6.42 -14.35 -20.20
N GLU A 321 5.68 -15.29 -20.80
CA GLU A 321 6.27 -16.49 -21.40
C GLU A 321 7.17 -16.19 -22.62
N MET A 322 6.91 -15.08 -23.32
CA MET A 322 7.59 -14.69 -24.56
C MET A 322 8.68 -13.63 -24.31
N LEU A 323 8.49 -12.80 -23.29
CA LEU A 323 9.35 -11.69 -22.89
C LEU A 323 10.05 -12.03 -21.58
N ARG A 324 11.38 -12.15 -21.63
CA ARG A 324 12.18 -12.33 -20.43
C ARG A 324 12.02 -11.13 -19.50
N GLY A 325 11.65 -11.40 -18.25
CA GLY A 325 11.55 -10.40 -17.20
C GLY A 325 12.10 -10.90 -15.86
N ILE A 326 11.36 -10.63 -14.79
CA ILE A 326 11.74 -10.98 -13.42
C ILE A 326 11.64 -12.48 -13.13
N SER A 327 12.32 -12.93 -12.07
CA SER A 327 12.26 -14.33 -11.62
C SER A 327 10.88 -14.69 -11.07
N GLY A 328 10.56 -16.00 -11.00
CA GLY A 328 9.29 -16.47 -10.42
C GLY A 328 9.06 -16.01 -8.98
N GLY A 329 10.11 -16.03 -8.15
CA GLY A 329 10.03 -15.52 -6.77
C GLY A 329 9.86 -14.00 -6.66
N GLN A 330 10.44 -13.25 -7.61
CA GLN A 330 10.15 -11.82 -7.72
C GLN A 330 8.70 -11.59 -8.16
N ARG A 331 8.20 -12.35 -9.13
CA ARG A 331 6.81 -12.28 -9.62
C ARG A 331 5.79 -12.52 -8.51
N LYS A 332 6.02 -13.51 -7.64
CA LYS A 332 5.14 -13.77 -6.48
C LYS A 332 5.09 -12.61 -5.48
N ARG A 333 6.25 -11.96 -5.28
CA ARG A 333 6.34 -10.75 -4.47
C ARG A 333 5.61 -9.57 -5.13
N VAL A 334 5.69 -9.40 -6.45
CA VAL A 334 4.90 -8.39 -7.17
C VAL A 334 3.40 -8.62 -6.95
N THR A 335 2.90 -9.84 -7.14
CA THR A 335 1.49 -10.19 -6.87
C THR A 335 1.07 -9.84 -5.44
N THR A 336 1.94 -10.11 -4.47
CA THR A 336 1.70 -9.74 -3.06
C THR A 336 1.66 -8.22 -2.90
N GLY A 337 2.58 -7.51 -3.54
CA GLY A 337 2.66 -6.04 -3.53
C GLY A 337 1.41 -5.37 -4.10
N GLU A 338 0.85 -5.90 -5.19
CA GLU A 338 -0.40 -5.38 -5.78
C GLU A 338 -1.55 -5.39 -4.78
N MET A 339 -1.65 -6.42 -3.92
CA MET A 339 -2.67 -6.45 -2.88
C MET A 339 -2.36 -5.50 -1.71
N LEU A 340 -1.08 -5.29 -1.43
CA LEU A 340 -0.64 -4.45 -0.32
C LEU A 340 -0.66 -2.95 -0.64
N VAL A 341 -0.65 -2.53 -1.91
CA VAL A 341 -0.74 -1.10 -2.23
C VAL A 341 -2.14 -0.52 -1.96
N GLY A 342 -3.19 -1.31 -2.18
CA GLY A 342 -4.56 -0.82 -2.05
C GLY A 342 -5.15 -0.86 -0.64
N PRO A 343 -6.44 -0.48 -0.51
CA PRO A 343 -7.12 -0.31 0.77
C PRO A 343 -7.79 -1.58 1.30
N ALA A 344 -7.69 -2.73 0.60
CA ALA A 344 -8.32 -3.98 1.01
C ALA A 344 -7.84 -4.43 2.40
N LYS A 345 -8.79 -4.89 3.21
CA LYS A 345 -8.57 -5.25 4.62
C LYS A 345 -8.69 -6.75 4.89
N ALA A 346 -9.40 -7.49 4.04
CA ALA A 346 -9.41 -8.95 4.08
C ALA A 346 -8.56 -9.48 2.92
N LEU A 347 -7.44 -10.15 3.21
CA LEU A 347 -6.60 -10.76 2.18
C LEU A 347 -6.72 -12.29 2.25
N PHE A 348 -7.21 -12.88 1.15
CA PHE A 348 -7.29 -14.31 0.94
C PHE A 348 -6.20 -14.72 -0.05
N MET A 349 -5.31 -15.60 0.37
CA MET A 349 -4.10 -15.91 -0.38
C MET A 349 -4.02 -17.40 -0.66
N ASP A 350 -4.17 -17.78 -1.92
CA ASP A 350 -4.13 -19.19 -2.32
C ASP A 350 -2.73 -19.60 -2.76
N GLU A 351 -2.19 -20.61 -2.07
CA GLU A 351 -0.92 -21.27 -2.41
C GLU A 351 0.27 -20.31 -2.67
N ILE A 352 0.42 -19.28 -1.85
CA ILE A 352 1.49 -18.28 -2.04
C ILE A 352 2.92 -18.82 -1.87
N SER A 353 3.08 -19.97 -1.23
CA SER A 353 4.38 -20.62 -1.00
C SER A 353 4.76 -21.65 -2.07
N THR A 354 3.85 -21.99 -3.00
CA THR A 354 4.14 -23.05 -3.98
C THR A 354 5.08 -22.54 -5.07
N GLY A 355 6.08 -23.36 -5.42
CA GLY A 355 7.05 -23.01 -6.47
C GLY A 355 8.13 -22.01 -6.03
N LEU A 356 8.22 -21.71 -4.74
CA LEU A 356 9.23 -20.84 -4.16
C LEU A 356 10.26 -21.63 -3.35
N ASP A 357 11.48 -21.09 -3.26
CA ASP A 357 12.46 -21.55 -2.29
C ASP A 357 12.04 -21.15 -0.86
N SER A 358 12.58 -21.86 0.13
CA SER A 358 12.24 -21.64 1.54
C SER A 358 12.59 -20.24 2.04
N SER A 359 13.66 -19.64 1.52
CA SER A 359 14.10 -18.29 1.93
C SER A 359 13.14 -17.21 1.40
N THR A 360 12.75 -17.28 0.13
CA THR A 360 11.76 -16.38 -0.45
C THR A 360 10.40 -16.55 0.22
N THR A 361 9.99 -17.79 0.50
CA THR A 361 8.74 -18.07 1.22
C THR A 361 8.74 -17.44 2.61
N PHE A 362 9.83 -17.60 3.36
CA PHE A 362 9.98 -17.01 4.68
C PHE A 362 9.91 -15.47 4.62
N GLN A 363 10.58 -14.84 3.65
CA GLN A 363 10.53 -13.40 3.46
C GLN A 363 9.11 -12.90 3.18
N ILE A 364 8.37 -13.53 2.27
CA ILE A 364 6.98 -13.14 1.95
C ILE A 364 6.09 -13.25 3.20
N VAL A 365 6.16 -14.39 3.90
CA VAL A 365 5.36 -14.62 5.11
C VAL A 365 5.74 -13.63 6.21
N ASN A 366 7.03 -13.32 6.38
CA ASN A 366 7.51 -12.37 7.37
C ASN A 366 7.04 -10.93 7.05
N SER A 367 7.11 -10.51 5.79
CA SER A 367 6.59 -9.20 5.36
C SER A 367 5.08 -9.10 5.57
N LEU A 368 4.32 -10.14 5.24
CA LEU A 368 2.87 -10.20 5.51
C LEU A 368 2.56 -10.19 7.02
N LYS A 369 3.36 -10.90 7.82
CA LYS A 369 3.22 -10.93 9.28
C LYS A 369 3.51 -9.57 9.89
N ALA A 370 4.55 -8.86 9.47
CA ALA A 370 4.90 -7.54 9.97
C ALA A 370 3.77 -6.51 9.74
N ILE A 371 3.03 -6.65 8.63
CA ILE A 371 1.90 -5.78 8.29
C ILE A 371 0.65 -6.10 9.13
N CYS A 372 0.55 -7.26 9.78
CA CYS A 372 -0.71 -7.71 10.37
C CYS A 372 -1.05 -7.11 11.77
N PRO A 373 -0.16 -7.11 12.78
CA PRO A 373 -0.48 -6.65 14.13
C PRO A 373 -0.33 -5.15 14.34
N HIS A 374 0.58 -4.50 13.60
CA HIS A 374 0.95 -3.09 13.83
C HIS A 374 0.51 -2.15 12.72
N SER A 375 -0.02 -2.67 11.60
CA SER A 375 -0.51 -1.78 10.55
C SER A 375 -1.84 -1.14 10.97
N PRO A 376 -2.03 0.17 10.72
CA PRO A 376 -3.31 0.84 10.91
C PRO A 376 -4.44 0.32 9.99
N ARG A 377 -4.17 -0.73 9.19
CA ARG A 377 -5.19 -1.38 8.36
C ARG A 377 -6.05 -2.40 9.13
N ASN A 378 -5.59 -2.90 10.28
CA ASN A 378 -6.25 -3.97 11.06
C ASN A 378 -6.74 -5.14 10.16
N CYS A 379 -5.87 -5.60 9.26
CA CYS A 379 -6.23 -6.57 8.24
C CYS A 379 -6.47 -7.98 8.81
N CYS A 380 -7.42 -8.68 8.20
CA CYS A 380 -7.54 -10.13 8.31
C CYS A 380 -6.75 -10.78 7.17
N HIS A 381 -5.86 -11.71 7.50
CA HIS A 381 -5.14 -12.49 6.49
C HIS A 381 -5.47 -13.97 6.65
N LEU A 382 -5.99 -14.59 5.60
CA LEU A 382 -6.13 -16.04 5.50
C LEU A 382 -5.29 -16.52 4.32
N SER A 383 -4.26 -17.31 4.62
CA SER A 383 -3.43 -17.95 3.60
C SER A 383 -3.72 -19.44 3.58
N ALA A 384 -3.99 -20.00 2.41
CA ALA A 384 -3.97 -21.44 2.21
C ALA A 384 -2.56 -21.89 1.81
N ALA A 385 -2.14 -23.04 2.33
CA ALA A 385 -0.95 -23.74 1.89
C ALA A 385 -1.27 -25.22 1.67
N ALA A 386 -0.53 -25.86 0.76
CA ALA A 386 -0.61 -27.29 0.57
C ALA A 386 -0.06 -28.01 1.82
N GLY A 387 -0.85 -28.92 2.40
CA GLY A 387 -0.32 -29.88 3.36
C GLY A 387 0.55 -30.88 2.60
N THR A 388 1.81 -31.04 3.05
CA THR A 388 2.74 -32.07 2.57
C THR A 388 2.25 -33.48 2.87
#